data_AF-A0A969ZJL1-F1
#
_entry.id   AF-A0A969ZJL1-F1
#
_cell.length_a   1.000
_cell.length_b   1.000
_cell.length_c   1.000
_cell.angle_alpha   90.00
_cell.angle_beta   90.00
_cell.angle_gamma   90.00
#
_symmetry.space_group_name_H-M   'P 1'
#
loop_
_entity.id
_entity.type
_entity.pdbx_description
1 polymer ?
#
loop_
_entity_poly.entity_id
_entity_poly.type
_entity_poly.pdbx_seq_one_letter_code
_entity_poly.pdbx_strand_id
1 'polypeptide(L)'
;MSLLFEKTKEVLRTLLPVFIIVLLLCFTIVDVETDVLVRFIVGSIMLLLGLAVFLWGVDLSMNPIGEHMSLEVATSKTPIKIAILSFLLGFLITVAEPDLLILGSQVEEASGGTLGASIIVYMVSIGVGVMISLGVFRLLRDKPSFSMFMAITYGVIFILTPFVAEEFLAISFDASGATTGALTTPFVLAISLGLSKIKGGKNAEENSFGLVGVMSSGPILAVMLMSILSGQKNIQGEVVEYVIAEGVLRPIINKLPGVFIESVIALLPIIVLFFIFNFIKFKIPKDELLGIINGLILTLIGLTIFLTGVYSGFMDMGRIIGVELGKMSPWLLIGIGFILGLIVVLVEPAVHVLGEQIEEVTSGHIPISLIRGTLSIGVGIAIALSMVRIVVPAVKLWYFLIPGFLIAMILSFKSDPVFVGIAYDAGGVASGPMTATFVLAFAQGAATIIDTADVLVDGFGVIAMVAMAPVFSIMILGTVFRHKRIEYPTIEKKPVVSSHLVEEVNMDHVCIMAIVNRGLAEKVVDVARQSGAKGATIMRGRCTAEHQKVLLPIINIELQPEKEIIWFITGTHVSKPIANSLLNDPLLNQDGEIMVFISPTEAMVRSFTTINVTNDADQAT
;
A
#
# COMPACT_ATOMS: atom_id res chain seq x y z
N MET A 1 18.82 -18.42 6.58
CA MET A 1 18.68 -18.66 5.12
C MET A 1 19.28 -17.44 4.43
N SER A 2 19.93 -17.54 3.26
CA SER A 2 20.48 -16.32 2.63
C SER A 2 19.32 -15.41 2.21
N LEU A 3 19.41 -14.11 2.50
CA LEU A 3 18.35 -13.11 2.22
C LEU A 3 17.91 -13.15 0.73
N LEU A 4 18.88 -13.38 -0.18
CA LEU A 4 18.65 -13.61 -1.60
C LEU A 4 17.73 -14.82 -1.89
N PHE A 5 17.86 -15.93 -1.16
CA PHE A 5 17.00 -17.10 -1.36
C PHE A 5 15.55 -16.80 -0.97
N GLU A 6 15.33 -16.05 0.10
CA GLU A 6 14.00 -15.60 0.50
C GLU A 6 13.39 -14.66 -0.55
N LYS A 7 14.16 -13.67 -1.04
CA LYS A 7 13.72 -12.78 -2.12
C LYS A 7 13.45 -13.50 -3.44
N THR A 8 14.32 -14.43 -3.82
CA THR A 8 14.12 -15.25 -5.02
C THR A 8 12.84 -16.08 -4.90
N LYS A 9 12.56 -16.64 -3.71
CA LYS A 9 11.34 -17.40 -3.44
C LYS A 9 10.08 -16.53 -3.49
N GLU A 10 10.16 -15.31 -2.96
CA GLU A 10 9.09 -14.31 -2.98
C GLU A 10 8.76 -13.90 -4.43
N VAL A 11 9.78 -13.51 -5.20
CA VAL A 11 9.64 -13.15 -6.61
C VAL A 11 9.17 -14.33 -7.47
N LEU A 12 9.70 -15.54 -7.24
CA LEU A 12 9.26 -16.75 -7.95
C LEU A 12 7.79 -17.05 -7.70
N ARG A 13 7.30 -16.93 -6.46
CA ARG A 13 5.86 -17.13 -6.15
C ARG A 13 4.95 -16.13 -6.86
N THR A 14 5.47 -14.93 -7.14
CA THR A 14 4.77 -13.84 -7.83
C THR A 14 4.74 -14.06 -9.34
N LEU A 15 5.88 -14.37 -9.94
CA LEU A 15 6.01 -14.41 -11.40
C LEU A 15 5.58 -15.74 -12.01
N LEU A 16 5.82 -16.84 -11.29
CA LEU A 16 5.59 -18.18 -11.81
C LEU A 16 4.14 -18.43 -12.24
N PRO A 17 3.10 -18.00 -11.49
CA PRO A 17 1.71 -18.19 -11.91
C PRO A 17 1.39 -17.49 -13.24
N VAL A 18 1.86 -16.25 -13.42
CA VAL A 18 1.67 -15.50 -14.67
C VAL A 18 2.43 -16.17 -15.80
N PHE A 19 3.68 -16.56 -15.57
CA PHE A 19 4.49 -17.30 -16.54
C PHE A 19 3.81 -18.59 -17.01
N ILE A 20 3.26 -19.38 -16.08
CA ILE A 20 2.54 -20.63 -16.41
C ILE A 20 1.30 -20.36 -17.26
N ILE A 21 0.52 -19.33 -16.93
CA ILE A 21 -0.68 -18.98 -17.71
C ILE A 21 -0.29 -18.55 -19.12
N VAL A 22 0.72 -17.71 -19.25
CA VAL A 22 1.21 -17.26 -20.55
C VAL A 22 1.66 -18.45 -21.38
N LEU A 23 2.45 -19.38 -20.82
CA LEU A 23 2.82 -20.59 -21.53
C LEU A 23 1.61 -21.45 -21.93
N LEU A 24 0.62 -21.60 -21.04
CA LEU A 24 -0.60 -22.33 -21.33
C LEU A 24 -1.34 -21.69 -22.51
N LEU A 25 -1.47 -20.36 -22.53
CA LEU A 25 -2.07 -19.63 -23.65
C LEU A 25 -1.30 -19.86 -24.95
N CYS A 26 0.03 -19.78 -24.93
CA CYS A 26 0.87 -20.02 -26.12
C CYS A 26 0.79 -21.46 -26.65
N PHE A 27 0.61 -22.45 -25.78
CA PHE A 27 0.53 -23.85 -26.22
C PHE A 27 -0.88 -24.31 -26.61
N THR A 28 -1.92 -23.55 -26.26
CA THR A 28 -3.31 -24.00 -26.45
C THR A 28 -4.16 -23.06 -27.31
N ILE A 29 -3.97 -21.75 -27.21
CA ILE A 29 -4.84 -20.74 -27.82
C ILE A 29 -4.10 -19.92 -28.86
N VAL A 30 -2.91 -19.40 -28.52
CA VAL A 30 -2.18 -18.40 -29.31
C VAL A 30 -0.98 -19.05 -29.96
N ASP A 31 -0.95 -19.13 -31.29
CA ASP A 31 0.22 -19.63 -32.02
C ASP A 31 1.30 -18.54 -32.09
N VAL A 32 2.50 -18.85 -31.59
CA VAL A 32 3.59 -17.88 -31.46
C VAL A 32 4.88 -18.48 -32.01
N GLU A 33 5.62 -17.66 -32.75
CA GLU A 33 6.91 -18.05 -33.30
C GLU A 33 7.86 -18.53 -32.20
N THR A 34 8.65 -19.57 -32.51
CA THR A 34 9.50 -20.24 -31.53
C THR A 34 10.56 -19.29 -30.96
N ASP A 35 11.07 -18.34 -31.74
CA ASP A 35 12.02 -17.35 -31.27
C ASP A 35 11.41 -16.37 -30.26
N VAL A 36 10.18 -15.91 -30.48
CA VAL A 36 9.42 -15.09 -29.53
C VAL A 36 9.15 -15.86 -28.24
N LEU A 37 8.72 -17.13 -28.34
CA LEU A 37 8.47 -17.96 -27.15
C LEU A 37 9.75 -18.17 -26.33
N VAL A 38 10.88 -18.48 -26.99
CA VAL A 38 12.17 -18.63 -26.30
C VAL A 38 12.63 -17.30 -25.71
N ARG A 39 12.42 -16.18 -26.42
CA ARG A 39 12.75 -14.84 -25.92
C ARG A 39 11.89 -14.47 -24.71
N PHE A 40 10.61 -14.82 -24.69
CA PHE A 40 9.76 -14.69 -23.51
C PHE A 40 10.29 -15.50 -22.33
N ILE A 41 10.72 -16.75 -22.54
CA ILE A 41 11.28 -17.59 -21.46
C ILE A 41 12.57 -16.98 -20.90
N VAL A 42 13.51 -16.60 -21.78
CA VAL A 42 14.77 -15.96 -21.36
C VAL A 42 14.49 -14.63 -20.68
N GLY A 43 13.62 -13.80 -21.24
CA GLY A 43 13.19 -12.52 -20.67
C GLY A 43 12.54 -12.68 -19.31
N SER A 44 11.69 -13.69 -19.12
CA SER A 44 11.05 -14.01 -17.83
C SER A 44 12.06 -14.46 -16.77
N ILE A 45 13.06 -15.26 -17.16
CA ILE A 45 14.16 -15.65 -16.25
C ILE A 45 14.99 -14.43 -15.86
N MET A 46 15.33 -13.56 -16.81
CA MET A 46 16.04 -12.31 -16.54
C MET A 46 15.21 -11.39 -15.64
N LEU A 47 13.92 -11.24 -15.90
CA LEU A 47 13.00 -10.46 -15.07
C LEU A 47 12.99 -10.98 -13.63
N LEU A 48 12.87 -12.31 -13.45
CA LEU A 48 12.86 -12.95 -12.13
C LEU A 48 14.16 -12.72 -11.36
N LEU A 49 15.31 -13.02 -11.99
CA LEU A 49 16.61 -12.86 -11.35
C LEU A 49 16.94 -11.38 -11.10
N GLY A 50 16.63 -10.53 -12.08
CA GLY A 50 16.83 -9.08 -12.01
C GLY A 50 16.03 -8.46 -10.88
N LEU A 51 14.72 -8.77 -10.78
CA LEU A 51 13.87 -8.25 -9.71
C LEU A 51 14.30 -8.75 -8.33
N ALA A 52 14.70 -10.03 -8.21
CA ALA A 52 15.19 -10.56 -6.94
C ALA A 52 16.49 -9.89 -6.48
N VAL A 53 17.44 -9.69 -7.39
CA VAL A 53 18.70 -8.98 -7.09
C VAL A 53 18.46 -7.50 -6.82
N PHE A 54 17.54 -6.87 -7.56
CA PHE A 54 17.14 -5.48 -7.35
C PHE A 54 16.55 -5.27 -5.97
N LEU A 55 15.54 -6.06 -5.58
CA LEU A 55 14.91 -5.97 -4.25
C LEU A 55 15.90 -6.24 -3.12
N TRP A 56 16.84 -7.17 -3.31
CA TRP A 56 17.90 -7.40 -2.34
C TRP A 56 18.85 -6.20 -2.22
N GLY A 57 19.20 -5.56 -3.35
CA GLY A 57 19.98 -4.33 -3.35
C GLY A 57 19.25 -3.18 -2.65
N VAL A 58 17.95 -3.05 -2.86
CA VAL A 58 17.06 -2.07 -2.19
C VAL A 58 17.06 -2.27 -0.68
N ASP A 59 16.94 -3.51 -0.20
CA ASP A 59 16.99 -3.82 1.24
C ASP A 59 18.33 -3.42 1.87
N LEU A 60 19.44 -3.60 1.17
CA LEU A 60 20.78 -3.26 1.66
C LEU A 60 21.13 -1.78 1.54
N SER A 61 20.44 -1.02 0.69
CA SER A 61 20.77 0.38 0.39
C SER A 61 19.61 1.34 0.68
N MET A 62 18.55 1.30 -0.13
CA MET A 62 17.44 2.26 -0.09
C MET A 62 16.67 2.23 1.23
N ASN A 63 16.47 1.05 1.83
CA ASN A 63 15.80 0.95 3.13
C ASN A 63 16.60 1.67 4.24
N PRO A 64 17.89 1.38 4.47
CA PRO A 64 18.73 2.17 5.40
C PRO A 64 18.77 3.66 5.07
N ILE A 65 18.91 4.03 3.79
CA ILE A 65 18.88 5.44 3.36
C ILE A 65 17.55 6.08 3.80
N GLY A 66 16.43 5.39 3.59
CA GLY A 66 15.09 5.83 4.00
C GLY A 66 14.94 6.00 5.49
N GLU A 67 15.44 5.06 6.30
CA GLU A 67 15.40 5.14 7.76
C GLU A 67 16.13 6.39 8.27
N HIS A 68 17.38 6.60 7.84
CA HIS A 68 18.17 7.79 8.23
C HIS A 68 17.51 9.09 7.80
N MET A 69 16.95 9.13 6.58
CA MET A 69 16.27 10.31 6.07
C MET A 69 14.92 10.56 6.76
N SER A 70 14.17 9.52 7.12
CA SER A 70 12.88 9.65 7.82
C SER A 70 13.07 10.20 9.24
N LEU A 71 14.11 9.75 9.95
CA LEU A 71 14.50 10.29 11.26
C LEU A 71 14.85 11.78 11.16
N GLU A 72 15.54 12.17 10.09
CA GLU A 72 15.87 13.56 9.84
C GLU A 72 14.63 14.43 9.60
N VAL A 73 13.64 13.92 8.87
CA VAL A 73 12.35 14.59 8.65
C VAL A 73 11.59 14.71 9.98
N ALA A 74 11.49 13.63 10.74
CA ALA A 74 10.71 13.58 11.98
C ALA A 74 11.29 14.46 13.10
N THR A 75 12.63 14.55 13.20
CA THR A 75 13.31 15.33 14.24
C THR A 75 13.54 16.80 13.86
N SER A 76 13.25 17.16 12.60
CA SER A 76 13.40 18.53 12.13
C SER A 76 12.38 19.46 12.78
N LYS A 77 12.85 20.59 13.33
CA LYS A 77 12.01 21.63 13.93
C LYS A 77 11.50 22.65 12.92
N THR A 78 12.08 22.69 11.72
CA THR A 78 11.76 23.71 10.72
C THR A 78 10.81 23.15 9.66
N PRO A 79 9.61 23.73 9.50
CA PRO A 79 8.63 23.22 8.54
C PRO A 79 9.15 23.26 7.11
N ILE A 80 9.92 24.29 6.73
CA ILE A 80 10.54 24.38 5.39
C ILE A 80 11.49 23.20 5.14
N LYS A 81 12.26 22.78 6.15
CA LYS A 81 13.18 21.65 6.00
C LYS A 81 12.44 20.32 5.90
N ILE A 82 11.39 20.13 6.69
CA ILE A 82 10.48 18.97 6.55
C ILE A 82 9.94 18.95 5.11
N ALA A 83 9.42 20.08 4.63
CA ALA A 83 8.83 20.19 3.30
C ALA A 83 9.79 19.80 2.19
N ILE A 84 11.00 20.36 2.21
CA ILE A 84 12.04 20.12 1.20
C ILE A 84 12.55 18.68 1.26
N LEU A 85 12.80 18.16 2.46
CA LEU A 85 13.29 16.78 2.61
C LEU A 85 12.25 15.76 2.17
N SER A 86 11.00 15.91 2.60
CA SER A 86 9.91 15.05 2.17
C SER A 86 9.66 15.14 0.66
N PHE A 87 9.76 16.34 0.09
CA PHE A 87 9.70 16.53 -1.36
C PHE A 87 10.82 15.80 -2.09
N LEU A 88 12.08 16.02 -1.69
CA LEU A 88 13.24 15.40 -2.34
C LEU A 88 13.20 13.88 -2.21
N LEU A 89 12.82 13.37 -1.03
CA LEU A 89 12.64 11.94 -0.80
C LEU A 89 11.64 11.33 -1.78
N GLY A 90 10.45 11.92 -1.86
CA GLY A 90 9.42 11.48 -2.80
C GLY A 90 9.86 11.59 -4.25
N PHE A 91 10.41 12.74 -4.64
CA PHE A 91 10.88 12.96 -6.02
C PHE A 91 11.94 11.93 -6.43
N LEU A 92 12.96 11.72 -5.61
CA LEU A 92 14.11 10.89 -5.98
C LEU A 92 13.78 9.40 -5.98
N ILE A 93 12.97 8.94 -5.02
CA ILE A 93 12.55 7.54 -4.98
C ILE A 93 11.68 7.20 -6.20
N THR A 94 10.80 8.12 -6.60
CA THR A 94 9.94 7.93 -7.77
C THR A 94 10.70 8.00 -9.09
N VAL A 95 11.73 8.84 -9.22
CA VAL A 95 12.62 8.82 -10.42
C VAL A 95 13.31 7.45 -10.58
N ALA A 96 13.63 6.79 -9.46
CA ALA A 96 14.24 5.47 -9.45
C ALA A 96 13.22 4.32 -9.56
N GLU A 97 11.92 4.60 -9.68
CA GLU A 97 10.88 3.57 -9.73
C GLU A 97 10.86 2.87 -11.10
N PRO A 98 11.18 1.56 -11.18
CA PRO A 98 11.19 0.82 -12.44
C PRO A 98 9.86 0.91 -13.20
N ASP A 99 8.73 0.81 -12.51
CA ASP A 99 7.41 0.79 -13.13
C ASP A 99 7.10 2.12 -13.83
N LEU A 100 7.55 3.25 -13.26
CA LEU A 100 7.43 4.56 -13.88
C LEU A 100 8.36 4.71 -15.09
N LEU A 101 9.56 4.14 -15.05
CA LEU A 101 10.47 4.12 -16.21
C LEU A 101 9.84 3.33 -17.37
N ILE A 102 9.25 2.19 -17.06
CA ILE A 102 8.54 1.33 -18.03
C ILE A 102 7.32 2.05 -18.60
N LEU A 103 6.50 2.70 -17.76
CA LEU A 103 5.37 3.49 -18.23
C LEU A 103 5.83 4.63 -19.13
N GLY A 104 6.87 5.38 -18.73
CA GLY A 104 7.43 6.47 -19.52
C GLY A 104 7.86 6.00 -20.91
N SER A 105 8.55 4.86 -20.99
CA SER A 105 8.94 4.25 -22.27
C SER A 105 7.73 3.83 -23.11
N GLN A 106 6.69 3.25 -22.51
CA GLN A 106 5.45 2.89 -23.21
C GLN A 106 4.69 4.12 -23.73
N VAL A 107 4.66 5.21 -22.97
CA VAL A 107 4.04 6.47 -23.41
C VAL A 107 4.82 7.09 -24.57
N GLU A 108 6.15 7.05 -24.52
CA GLU A 108 7.00 7.53 -25.61
C GLU A 108 6.79 6.71 -26.90
N GLU A 109 6.77 5.39 -26.80
CA GLU A 109 6.50 4.48 -27.92
C GLU A 109 5.11 4.71 -28.51
N ALA A 110 4.07 4.75 -27.68
CA ALA A 110 2.69 4.94 -28.13
C ALA A 110 2.40 6.34 -28.68
N SER A 111 3.18 7.35 -28.29
CA SER A 111 3.05 8.73 -28.79
C SER A 111 3.93 9.05 -30.00
N GLY A 112 4.64 8.06 -30.54
CA GLY A 112 5.58 8.27 -31.65
C GLY A 112 6.73 9.22 -31.29
N GLY A 113 7.12 9.28 -30.01
CA GLY A 113 8.17 10.18 -29.52
C GLY A 113 7.72 11.61 -29.21
N THR A 114 6.43 11.93 -29.35
CA THR A 114 5.90 13.27 -29.01
C THR A 114 6.02 13.56 -27.51
N LEU A 115 5.80 12.54 -26.67
CA LEU A 115 5.96 12.60 -25.23
C LEU A 115 7.20 11.81 -24.80
N GLY A 116 8.31 12.50 -24.54
CA GLY A 116 9.53 11.83 -24.10
C GLY A 116 9.39 11.19 -22.71
N ALA A 117 9.89 9.96 -22.54
CA ALA A 117 9.81 9.21 -21.29
C ALA A 117 10.39 9.98 -20.10
N SER A 118 11.53 10.66 -20.31
CA SER A 118 12.18 11.47 -19.27
C SER A 118 11.28 12.59 -18.74
N ILE A 119 10.49 13.24 -19.62
CA ILE A 119 9.59 14.33 -19.21
C ILE A 119 8.47 13.77 -18.33
N ILE A 120 7.89 12.64 -18.72
CA ILE A 120 6.85 11.95 -17.93
C ILE A 120 7.41 11.57 -16.56
N VAL A 121 8.57 10.91 -16.52
CA VAL A 121 9.21 10.48 -15.27
C VAL A 121 9.44 11.66 -14.33
N TYR A 122 10.09 12.74 -14.78
CA TYR A 122 10.36 13.88 -13.91
C TYR A 122 9.10 14.65 -13.49
N MET A 123 8.13 14.83 -14.40
CA MET A 123 6.88 15.53 -14.07
C MET A 123 6.08 14.77 -13.02
N VAL A 124 5.95 13.45 -13.21
CA VAL A 124 5.29 12.55 -12.26
C VAL A 124 5.99 12.57 -10.91
N SER A 125 7.32 12.47 -10.89
CA SER A 125 8.12 12.53 -9.66
C SER A 125 7.98 13.86 -8.92
N ILE A 126 7.84 15.00 -9.64
CA ILE A 126 7.56 16.30 -9.01
C ILE A 126 6.20 16.26 -8.31
N GLY A 127 5.18 15.72 -8.99
CA GLY A 127 3.84 15.53 -8.42
C GLY A 127 3.87 14.70 -7.14
N VAL A 128 4.57 13.56 -7.16
CA VAL A 128 4.79 12.71 -5.98
C VAL A 128 5.47 13.49 -4.85
N GLY A 129 6.59 14.16 -5.14
CA GLY A 129 7.32 14.93 -4.13
C GLY A 129 6.44 15.99 -3.45
N VAL A 130 5.63 16.72 -4.22
CA VAL A 130 4.69 17.71 -3.67
C VAL A 130 3.67 17.03 -2.75
N MET A 131 3.06 15.92 -3.19
CA MET A 131 2.03 15.25 -2.41
C MET A 131 2.57 14.54 -1.17
N ILE A 132 3.76 13.94 -1.22
CA ILE A 132 4.41 13.41 -0.02
C ILE A 132 4.70 14.52 0.98
N SER A 133 5.18 15.68 0.52
CA SER A 133 5.40 16.85 1.38
C SER A 133 4.10 17.26 2.10
N LEU A 134 3.00 17.39 1.36
CA LEU A 134 1.68 17.71 1.92
C LEU A 134 1.15 16.61 2.85
N GLY A 135 1.34 15.34 2.49
CA GLY A 135 0.94 14.16 3.27
C GLY A 135 1.67 14.08 4.61
N VAL A 136 2.98 14.32 4.62
CA VAL A 136 3.81 14.41 5.84
C VAL A 136 3.32 15.55 6.73
N PHE A 137 3.01 16.72 6.18
CA PHE A 137 2.44 17.81 6.99
C PHE A 137 1.09 17.47 7.60
N ARG A 138 0.19 16.85 6.82
CA ARG A 138 -1.11 16.39 7.29
C ARG A 138 -0.93 15.35 8.41
N LEU A 139 -0.05 14.37 8.21
CA LEU A 139 0.29 13.36 9.21
C LEU A 139 0.83 14.02 10.48
N LEU A 140 1.77 14.96 10.40
CA LEU A 140 2.34 15.63 11.58
C LEU A 140 1.35 16.52 12.33
N ARG A 141 0.38 17.13 11.64
CA ARG A 141 -0.59 18.07 12.23
C ARG A 141 -1.93 17.45 12.66
N ASP A 142 -2.22 16.19 12.31
CA ASP A 142 -3.56 15.55 12.43
C ASP A 142 -4.70 16.35 11.78
N LYS A 143 -4.38 17.30 10.89
CA LYS A 143 -5.37 18.18 10.25
C LYS A 143 -4.96 18.47 8.81
N PRO A 144 -5.90 18.41 7.85
CA PRO A 144 -7.28 17.91 7.98
C PRO A 144 -7.34 16.37 8.13
N SER A 145 -8.50 15.83 8.52
CA SER A 145 -8.76 14.37 8.57
C SER A 145 -8.52 13.71 7.21
N PHE A 146 -8.20 12.41 7.19
CA PHE A 146 -7.78 11.73 5.96
C PHE A 146 -8.82 11.75 4.85
N SER A 147 -10.06 11.39 5.17
CA SER A 147 -11.18 11.44 4.22
C SER A 147 -11.36 12.83 3.61
N MET A 148 -11.24 13.89 4.43
CA MET A 148 -11.35 15.28 3.95
C MET A 148 -10.18 15.68 3.06
N PHE A 149 -8.95 15.31 3.42
CA PHE A 149 -7.77 15.57 2.58
C PHE A 149 -7.94 14.94 1.20
N MET A 150 -8.30 13.65 1.17
CA MET A 150 -8.51 12.92 -0.08
C MET A 150 -9.69 13.46 -0.88
N ALA A 151 -10.79 13.85 -0.22
CA ALA A 151 -11.95 14.47 -0.88
C ALA A 151 -11.61 15.82 -1.54
N ILE A 152 -10.79 16.65 -0.89
CA ILE A 152 -10.32 17.91 -1.50
C ILE A 152 -9.45 17.59 -2.73
N THR A 153 -8.48 16.70 -2.58
CA THR A 153 -7.53 16.35 -3.64
C THR A 153 -8.24 15.76 -4.87
N TYR A 154 -9.08 14.75 -4.68
CA TYR A 154 -9.85 14.16 -5.79
C TYR A 154 -10.95 15.10 -6.31
N GLY A 155 -11.48 15.99 -5.47
CA GLY A 155 -12.34 17.08 -5.92
C GLY A 155 -11.63 18.02 -6.90
N VAL A 156 -10.38 18.39 -6.63
CA VAL A 156 -9.54 19.14 -7.58
C VAL A 156 -9.30 18.35 -8.86
N ILE A 157 -8.96 17.06 -8.76
CA ILE A 157 -8.76 16.18 -9.93
C ILE A 157 -10.02 16.19 -10.82
N PHE A 158 -11.21 16.00 -10.23
CA PHE A 158 -12.48 16.00 -10.98
C PHE A 158 -12.81 17.35 -11.61
N ILE A 159 -12.48 18.46 -10.96
CA ILE A 159 -12.64 19.80 -11.54
C ILE A 159 -11.70 19.98 -12.73
N LEU A 160 -10.49 19.42 -12.68
CA LEU A 160 -9.52 19.50 -13.77
C LEU A 160 -9.86 18.58 -14.95
N THR A 161 -10.53 17.44 -14.71
CA THR A 161 -10.86 16.44 -15.73
C THR A 161 -11.44 17.00 -17.04
N PRO A 162 -12.49 17.86 -17.05
CA PRO A 162 -13.05 18.39 -18.30
C PRO A 162 -12.08 19.27 -19.12
N PHE A 163 -10.96 19.71 -18.53
CA PHE A 163 -9.95 20.53 -19.20
C PHE A 163 -8.78 19.72 -19.77
N VAL A 164 -8.72 18.43 -19.51
CA VAL A 164 -7.61 17.53 -19.89
C VAL A 164 -8.00 16.71 -21.12
N ALA A 165 -7.04 16.45 -22.00
CA ALA A 165 -7.26 15.59 -23.17
C ALA A 165 -7.39 14.10 -22.75
N GLU A 166 -8.11 13.29 -23.53
CA GLU A 166 -8.46 11.91 -23.14
C GLU A 166 -7.21 11.01 -23.00
N GLU A 167 -6.19 11.23 -23.83
CA GLU A 167 -4.91 10.50 -23.79
C GLU A 167 -4.16 10.80 -22.49
N PHE A 168 -4.03 12.08 -22.14
CA PHE A 168 -3.38 12.51 -20.90
C PHE A 168 -4.17 12.07 -19.66
N LEU A 169 -5.50 11.97 -19.76
CA LEU A 169 -6.30 11.45 -18.65
C LEU A 169 -5.94 10.00 -18.36
N ALA A 170 -5.88 9.14 -19.39
CA ALA A 170 -5.48 7.74 -19.24
C ALA A 170 -4.05 7.63 -18.68
N ILE A 171 -3.09 8.37 -19.26
CA ILE A 171 -1.69 8.38 -18.81
C ILE A 171 -1.57 8.89 -17.36
N SER A 172 -2.36 9.89 -16.96
CA SER A 172 -2.26 10.49 -15.61
C SER A 172 -2.61 9.51 -14.49
N PHE A 173 -3.67 8.71 -14.68
CA PHE A 173 -4.08 7.71 -13.71
C PHE A 173 -3.24 6.43 -13.80
N ASP A 174 -2.73 6.08 -14.98
CA ASP A 174 -1.75 4.99 -15.10
C ASP A 174 -0.43 5.35 -14.41
N ALA A 175 0.02 6.60 -14.55
CA ALA A 175 1.20 7.13 -13.84
C ALA A 175 1.05 7.03 -12.33
N SER A 176 -0.15 7.30 -11.79
CA SER A 176 -0.44 7.08 -10.37
C SER A 176 -0.09 5.67 -9.92
N GLY A 177 -0.58 4.65 -10.63
CA GLY A 177 -0.32 3.26 -10.29
C GLY A 177 1.12 2.81 -10.60
N ALA A 178 1.80 3.44 -11.56
CA ALA A 178 3.20 3.16 -11.85
C ALA A 178 4.17 3.76 -10.81
N THR A 179 3.72 4.70 -9.98
CA THR A 179 4.54 5.25 -8.87
C THR A 179 4.47 4.42 -7.59
N THR A 180 3.67 3.35 -7.56
CA THR A 180 3.43 2.53 -6.37
C THR A 180 4.00 1.12 -6.52
N GLY A 181 5.07 1.01 -7.30
CA GLY A 181 5.78 -0.22 -7.55
C GLY A 181 6.63 -0.72 -6.38
N ALA A 182 7.51 -1.66 -6.71
CA ALA A 182 8.22 -2.51 -5.76
C ALA A 182 9.23 -1.75 -4.87
N LEU A 183 9.61 -0.53 -5.24
CA LEU A 183 10.58 0.30 -4.51
C LEU A 183 9.89 1.43 -3.72
N THR A 184 9.01 2.20 -4.35
CA THR A 184 8.39 3.39 -3.74
C THR A 184 7.38 3.02 -2.65
N THR A 185 6.57 2.00 -2.84
CA THR A 185 5.51 1.64 -1.88
C THR A 185 6.05 1.21 -0.51
N PRO A 186 6.96 0.22 -0.41
CA PRO A 186 7.55 -0.15 0.88
C PRO A 186 8.26 1.02 1.57
N PHE A 187 8.94 1.86 0.79
CA PHE A 187 9.66 3.02 1.29
C PHE A 187 8.71 4.08 1.89
N VAL A 188 7.64 4.43 1.18
CA VAL A 188 6.66 5.42 1.65
C VAL A 188 5.85 4.89 2.83
N LEU A 189 5.51 3.60 2.84
CA LEU A 189 4.90 2.95 4.02
C LEU A 189 5.85 2.97 5.22
N ALA A 190 7.13 2.68 5.02
CA ALA A 190 8.13 2.76 6.09
C ALA A 190 8.25 4.19 6.66
N ILE A 191 8.25 5.21 5.80
CA ILE A 191 8.20 6.62 6.23
C ILE A 191 6.92 6.91 7.02
N SER A 192 5.76 6.48 6.51
CA SER A 192 4.45 6.68 7.16
C SER A 192 4.43 6.06 8.56
N LEU A 193 4.81 4.79 8.66
CA LEU A 193 4.91 4.05 9.91
C LEU A 193 5.94 4.66 10.87
N GLY A 194 7.13 4.99 10.38
CA GLY A 194 8.19 5.60 11.18
C GLY A 194 7.76 6.94 11.76
N LEU A 195 7.16 7.81 10.93
CA LEU A 195 6.68 9.11 11.35
C LEU A 195 5.49 9.01 12.31
N SER A 196 4.56 8.08 12.06
CA SER A 196 3.42 7.81 12.95
C SER A 196 3.88 7.32 14.33
N LYS A 197 4.84 6.40 14.39
CA LYS A 197 5.42 5.89 15.65
C LYS A 197 6.12 6.98 16.44
N ILE A 198 6.93 7.83 15.78
CA ILE A 198 7.64 8.93 16.44
C ILE A 198 6.67 9.98 16.97
N LYS A 199 5.63 10.30 16.19
CA LYS A 199 4.61 11.26 16.58
C LYS A 199 3.78 10.75 17.78
N GLY A 200 3.37 9.48 17.74
CA GLY A 200 2.49 8.88 18.74
C GLY A 200 1.08 9.53 18.80
N GLY A 201 0.27 9.11 19.76
CA GLY A 201 -1.05 9.67 20.03
C GLY A 201 -2.22 8.77 19.61
N LYS A 202 -3.46 9.28 19.79
CA LYS A 202 -4.70 8.50 19.62
C LYS A 202 -4.90 7.98 18.19
N ASN A 203 -4.45 8.74 17.20
CA ASN A 203 -4.62 8.44 15.78
C ASN A 203 -3.41 7.72 15.17
N ALA A 204 -2.53 7.11 15.98
CA ALA A 204 -1.33 6.46 15.47
C ALA A 204 -1.63 5.36 14.43
N GLU A 205 -2.66 4.53 14.64
CA GLU A 205 -3.06 3.51 13.66
C GLU A 205 -3.62 4.09 12.37
N GLU A 206 -4.46 5.14 12.47
CA GLU A 206 -4.98 5.83 11.29
C GLU A 206 -3.84 6.45 10.49
N ASN A 207 -2.90 7.09 11.18
CA ASN A 207 -1.75 7.77 10.57
C ASN A 207 -0.67 6.81 10.07
N SER A 208 -0.75 5.51 10.39
CA SER A 208 0.15 4.50 9.81
C SER A 208 -0.10 4.33 8.31
N PHE A 209 -1.33 4.57 7.85
CA PHE A 209 -1.76 4.38 6.47
C PHE A 209 -2.21 5.68 5.81
N GLY A 210 -2.31 5.65 4.49
CA GLY A 210 -2.84 6.72 3.66
C GLY A 210 -1.76 7.57 2.97
N LEU A 211 -0.50 7.49 3.38
CA LEU A 211 0.57 8.29 2.74
C LEU A 211 0.85 7.83 1.31
N VAL A 212 0.73 6.52 1.02
CA VAL A 212 0.85 5.99 -0.35
C VAL A 212 -0.32 6.50 -1.19
N GLY A 213 -1.54 6.45 -0.67
CA GLY A 213 -2.72 7.01 -1.33
C GLY A 213 -2.63 8.52 -1.62
N VAL A 214 -2.05 9.29 -0.69
CA VAL A 214 -1.79 10.72 -0.88
C VAL A 214 -0.77 10.92 -2.00
N MET A 215 0.34 10.18 -1.96
CA MET A 215 1.38 10.23 -2.99
C MET A 215 0.80 9.95 -4.38
N SER A 216 -0.01 8.91 -4.55
CA SER A 216 -0.61 8.47 -5.81
C SER A 216 -1.45 9.55 -6.50
N SER A 217 -2.01 10.50 -5.75
CA SER A 217 -2.73 11.64 -6.36
C SER A 217 -1.81 12.68 -7.03
N GLY A 218 -0.52 12.70 -6.69
CA GLY A 218 0.47 13.61 -7.24
C GLY A 218 0.75 13.41 -8.73
N PRO A 219 1.05 12.18 -9.19
CA PRO A 219 1.16 11.83 -10.61
C PRO A 219 -0.04 12.28 -11.44
N ILE A 220 -1.26 12.05 -10.92
CA ILE A 220 -2.50 12.43 -11.59
C ILE A 220 -2.52 13.94 -11.83
N LEU A 221 -2.34 14.71 -10.76
CA LEU A 221 -2.32 16.17 -10.83
C LEU A 221 -1.21 16.69 -11.74
N ALA A 222 0.00 16.11 -11.67
CA ALA A 222 1.14 16.57 -12.45
C ALA A 222 0.94 16.36 -13.95
N VAL A 223 0.45 15.20 -14.38
CA VAL A 223 0.20 14.91 -15.80
C VAL A 223 -1.01 15.68 -16.32
N MET A 224 -2.07 15.84 -15.51
CA MET A 224 -3.22 16.69 -15.86
C MET A 224 -2.81 18.16 -16.05
N LEU A 225 -1.99 18.69 -15.15
CA LEU A 225 -1.45 20.04 -15.28
C LEU A 225 -0.54 20.17 -16.50
N MET A 226 0.30 19.16 -16.76
CA MET A 226 1.12 19.12 -17.98
C MET A 226 0.25 19.19 -19.25
N SER A 227 -0.85 18.45 -19.32
CA SER A 227 -1.80 18.49 -20.45
C SER A 227 -2.40 19.88 -20.64
N ILE A 228 -2.87 20.50 -19.56
CA ILE A 228 -3.50 21.83 -19.59
C ILE A 228 -2.49 22.90 -20.03
N LEU A 229 -1.25 22.80 -19.55
CA LEU A 229 -0.19 23.77 -19.83
C LEU A 229 0.42 23.57 -21.23
N SER A 230 0.54 22.33 -21.71
CA SER A 230 1.06 22.04 -23.04
C SER A 230 0.05 22.37 -24.14
N GLY A 231 -1.25 22.32 -23.82
CA GLY A 231 -2.33 22.56 -24.77
C GLY A 231 -2.41 21.52 -25.89
N GLN A 232 -1.64 20.43 -25.81
CA GLN A 232 -1.64 19.35 -26.79
C GLN A 232 -2.92 18.53 -26.67
N LYS A 233 -3.58 18.29 -27.80
CA LYS A 233 -4.79 17.48 -27.93
C LYS A 233 -4.65 16.58 -29.15
N ASN A 234 -5.24 15.38 -29.12
CA ASN A 234 -5.18 14.41 -30.21
C ASN A 234 -3.73 14.06 -30.57
N ILE A 235 -2.95 13.63 -29.58
CA ILE A 235 -1.61 13.07 -29.86
C ILE A 235 -1.87 11.74 -30.55
N GLN A 236 -1.79 11.73 -31.87
CA GLN A 236 -1.81 10.52 -32.67
C GLN A 236 -0.36 10.07 -32.83
N GLY A 237 0.00 8.95 -32.23
CA GLY A 237 1.19 8.24 -32.67
C GLY A 237 0.99 7.83 -34.13
N GLU A 238 1.98 8.08 -34.99
CA GLU A 238 2.00 7.34 -36.25
C GLU A 238 2.04 5.85 -35.88
N VAL A 239 1.15 5.06 -36.49
CA VAL A 239 1.13 3.60 -36.31
C VAL A 239 2.42 3.07 -36.93
N VAL A 240 3.52 3.14 -36.19
CA VAL A 240 4.73 2.41 -36.51
C VAL A 240 4.34 0.96 -36.26
N GLU A 241 4.18 0.22 -37.35
CA GLU A 241 3.92 -1.21 -37.32
C GLU A 241 4.91 -1.84 -36.33
N TYR A 242 4.41 -2.48 -35.27
CA TYR A 242 5.27 -3.09 -34.28
C TYR A 242 6.05 -4.22 -34.95
N VAL A 243 7.32 -3.95 -35.27
CA VAL A 243 8.21 -4.94 -35.91
C VAL A 243 8.70 -5.89 -34.82
N ILE A 244 8.24 -7.14 -34.88
CA ILE A 244 8.73 -8.21 -34.02
C ILE A 244 10.24 -8.33 -34.26
N ALA A 245 11.04 -8.11 -33.23
CA ALA A 245 12.48 -8.25 -33.34
C ALA A 245 12.82 -9.71 -33.72
N GLU A 246 13.62 -9.93 -34.75
CA GLU A 246 14.01 -11.29 -35.15
C GLU A 246 15.07 -11.86 -34.20
N GLY A 247 14.83 -13.09 -33.73
CA GLY A 247 15.78 -13.87 -32.94
C GLY A 247 15.76 -13.59 -31.43
N VAL A 248 16.58 -14.37 -30.70
CA VAL A 248 16.52 -14.46 -29.23
C VAL A 248 17.55 -13.58 -28.53
N LEU A 249 18.85 -13.80 -28.80
CA LEU A 249 19.94 -13.16 -28.02
C LEU A 249 20.27 -11.74 -28.49
N ARG A 250 20.15 -11.47 -29.79
CA ARG A 250 20.53 -10.18 -30.39
C ARG A 250 19.69 -9.00 -29.85
N PRO A 251 18.35 -9.10 -29.73
CA PRO A 251 17.54 -8.01 -29.15
C PRO A 251 17.91 -7.71 -27.68
N ILE A 252 18.22 -8.76 -26.91
CA ILE A 252 18.62 -8.64 -25.50
C ILE A 252 19.96 -7.90 -25.37
N ILE A 253 20.98 -8.36 -26.09
CA ILE A 253 22.34 -7.78 -26.05
C ILE A 253 22.33 -6.31 -26.52
N ASN A 254 21.51 -6.00 -27.53
CA ASN A 254 21.41 -4.63 -28.06
C ASN A 254 20.75 -3.66 -27.08
N LYS A 255 19.73 -4.10 -26.32
CA LYS A 255 19.04 -3.24 -25.34
C LYS A 255 19.86 -3.02 -24.07
N LEU A 256 20.70 -3.98 -23.67
CA LEU A 256 21.41 -3.97 -22.39
C LEU A 256 22.25 -2.68 -22.13
N PRO A 257 23.07 -2.16 -23.07
CA PRO A 257 23.84 -0.94 -22.83
C PRO A 257 23.00 0.31 -22.60
N GLY A 258 21.89 0.46 -23.35
CA GLY A 258 20.98 1.59 -23.17
C GLY A 258 20.29 1.55 -21.81
N VAL A 259 19.74 0.39 -21.46
CA VAL A 259 19.09 0.15 -20.17
C VAL A 259 20.05 0.35 -18.99
N PHE A 260 21.33 -0.02 -19.14
CA PHE A 260 22.33 0.25 -18.10
C PHE A 260 22.51 1.74 -17.85
N ILE A 261 22.64 2.55 -18.90
CA ILE A 261 22.80 4.01 -18.78
C ILE A 261 21.54 4.64 -18.18
N GLU A 262 20.35 4.23 -18.62
CA GLU A 262 19.08 4.66 -18.03
C GLU A 262 19.02 4.34 -16.53
N SER A 263 19.41 3.13 -16.15
CA SER A 263 19.45 2.69 -14.74
C SER A 263 20.44 3.52 -13.90
N VAL A 264 21.61 3.86 -14.45
CA VAL A 264 22.56 4.76 -13.80
C VAL A 264 21.96 6.14 -13.61
N ILE A 265 21.35 6.71 -14.65
CA ILE A 265 20.74 8.05 -14.59
C ILE A 265 19.58 8.08 -13.59
N ALA A 266 18.77 7.03 -13.51
CA ALA A 266 17.65 6.92 -12.58
C ALA A 266 18.10 6.85 -11.11
N LEU A 267 19.18 6.11 -10.81
CA LEU A 267 19.69 5.95 -9.44
C LEU A 267 20.64 7.07 -9.00
N LEU A 268 21.30 7.76 -9.93
CA LEU A 268 22.30 8.78 -9.61
C LEU A 268 21.79 9.88 -8.66
N PRO A 269 20.58 10.46 -8.84
CA PRO A 269 20.10 11.53 -7.98
C PRO A 269 19.98 11.15 -6.50
N ILE A 270 19.46 9.96 -6.19
CA ILE A 270 19.33 9.49 -4.81
C ILE A 270 20.69 9.15 -4.19
N ILE A 271 21.60 8.57 -4.99
CA ILE A 271 22.98 8.28 -4.58
C ILE A 271 23.70 9.57 -4.19
N VAL A 272 23.62 10.60 -5.05
CA VAL A 272 24.24 11.91 -4.79
C VAL A 272 23.68 12.52 -3.52
N LEU A 273 22.36 12.54 -3.33
CA LEU A 273 21.74 13.10 -2.13
C LEU A 273 22.21 12.36 -0.87
N PHE A 274 22.22 11.04 -0.89
CA PHE A 274 22.66 10.23 0.24
C PHE A 274 24.10 10.55 0.63
N PHE A 275 25.04 10.58 -0.32
CA PHE A 275 26.45 10.85 0.00
C PHE A 275 26.67 12.27 0.52
N ILE A 276 25.92 13.27 0.03
CA ILE A 276 25.93 14.62 0.58
C ILE A 276 25.49 14.61 2.05
N PHE A 277 24.38 13.97 2.37
CA PHE A 277 23.86 13.91 3.75
C PHE A 277 24.72 13.05 4.67
N ASN A 278 25.31 11.97 4.17
CA ASN A 278 26.21 11.14 4.94
C ASN A 278 27.48 11.92 5.33
N PHE A 279 28.03 12.71 4.40
CA PHE A 279 29.23 13.53 4.66
C PHE A 279 28.96 14.67 5.66
N ILE A 280 27.80 15.32 5.56
CA ILE A 280 27.47 16.50 6.37
C ILE A 280 26.89 16.09 7.73
N LYS A 281 25.96 15.12 7.75
CA LYS A 281 25.06 14.89 8.89
C LYS A 281 25.08 13.46 9.43
N PHE A 282 24.77 12.45 8.62
CA PHE A 282 24.55 11.09 9.15
C PHE A 282 25.83 10.48 9.72
N LYS A 283 26.97 10.66 9.05
CA LYS A 283 28.29 10.15 9.47
C LYS A 283 28.22 8.68 9.89
N ILE A 284 27.62 7.87 9.02
CA ILE A 284 27.32 6.46 9.23
C ILE A 284 28.63 5.67 9.43
N PRO A 285 28.67 4.66 10.33
CA PRO A 285 29.83 3.79 10.48
C PRO A 285 30.22 3.12 9.16
N LYS A 286 31.53 2.88 8.97
CA LYS A 286 32.07 2.38 7.70
C LYS A 286 31.46 1.05 7.26
N ASP A 287 31.12 0.17 8.20
CA ASP A 287 30.56 -1.15 7.91
C ASP A 287 29.15 -1.04 7.28
N GLU A 288 28.31 -0.18 7.84
CA GLU A 288 26.97 0.10 7.31
C GLU A 288 27.06 0.86 5.97
N LEU A 289 27.99 1.81 5.83
CA LEU A 289 28.24 2.51 4.57
C LEU A 289 28.68 1.55 3.44
N LEU A 290 29.55 0.59 3.73
CA LEU A 290 29.94 -0.46 2.77
C LEU A 290 28.75 -1.35 2.40
N GLY A 291 27.88 -1.66 3.37
CA GLY A 291 26.60 -2.33 3.13
C GLY A 291 25.74 -1.59 2.11
N ILE A 292 25.56 -0.27 2.30
CA ILE A 292 24.79 0.59 1.39
C ILE A 292 25.44 0.64 0.00
N ILE A 293 26.77 0.79 -0.10
CA ILE A 293 27.47 0.81 -1.40
C ILE A 293 27.28 -0.51 -2.15
N ASN A 294 27.43 -1.64 -1.46
CA ASN A 294 27.19 -2.95 -2.06
C ASN A 294 25.74 -3.11 -2.49
N GLY A 295 24.79 -2.64 -1.66
CA GLY A 295 23.38 -2.59 -2.00
C GLY A 295 23.11 -1.77 -3.27
N LEU A 296 23.69 -0.57 -3.40
CA LEU A 296 23.54 0.28 -4.59
C LEU A 296 24.07 -0.38 -5.87
N ILE A 297 25.19 -1.11 -5.79
CA ILE A 297 25.74 -1.87 -6.93
C ILE A 297 24.77 -2.99 -7.31
N LEU A 298 24.24 -3.74 -6.33
CA LEU A 298 23.24 -4.79 -6.58
C LEU A 298 21.95 -4.22 -7.16
N THR A 299 21.47 -3.07 -6.66
CA THR A 299 20.31 -2.37 -7.20
C THR A 299 20.51 -2.01 -8.67
N LEU A 300 21.68 -1.46 -9.04
CA LEU A 300 21.98 -1.12 -10.43
C LEU A 300 22.02 -2.36 -11.34
N ILE A 301 22.71 -3.42 -10.91
CA ILE A 301 22.80 -4.67 -11.69
C ILE A 301 21.42 -5.31 -11.82
N GLY A 302 20.67 -5.42 -10.73
CA GLY A 302 19.34 -5.99 -10.69
C GLY A 302 18.35 -5.23 -11.58
N LEU A 303 18.31 -3.89 -11.45
CA LEU A 303 17.46 -3.01 -12.27
C LEU A 303 17.78 -3.16 -13.76
N THR A 304 19.06 -3.20 -14.12
CA THR A 304 19.49 -3.36 -15.52
C THR A 304 19.02 -4.69 -16.10
N ILE A 305 19.23 -5.80 -15.37
CA ILE A 305 18.81 -7.14 -15.82
C ILE A 305 17.28 -7.22 -15.89
N PHE A 306 16.59 -6.67 -14.89
CA PHE A 306 15.12 -6.62 -14.82
C PHE A 306 14.53 -5.89 -16.03
N LEU A 307 14.91 -4.62 -16.24
CA LEU A 307 14.40 -3.80 -17.34
C LEU A 307 14.76 -4.40 -18.70
N THR A 308 15.96 -4.99 -18.84
CA THR A 308 16.34 -5.68 -20.08
C THR A 308 15.41 -6.87 -20.35
N GLY A 309 15.12 -7.71 -19.34
CA GLY A 309 14.19 -8.85 -19.50
C GLY A 309 12.76 -8.42 -19.81
N VAL A 310 12.31 -7.33 -19.18
CA VAL A 310 11.00 -6.71 -19.42
C VAL A 310 10.88 -6.23 -20.87
N TYR A 311 11.80 -5.37 -21.32
CA TYR A 311 11.74 -4.74 -22.64
C TYR A 311 12.06 -5.66 -23.82
N SER A 312 12.77 -6.75 -23.58
CA SER A 312 13.22 -7.64 -24.67
C SER A 312 12.33 -8.84 -24.89
N GLY A 313 11.45 -9.21 -23.95
CA GLY A 313 10.62 -10.41 -24.12
C GLY A 313 9.31 -10.39 -23.36
N PHE A 314 9.28 -9.90 -22.12
CA PHE A 314 8.09 -10.01 -21.28
C PHE A 314 6.93 -9.15 -21.78
N MET A 315 7.19 -7.88 -22.11
CA MET A 315 6.19 -6.97 -22.67
C MET A 315 5.77 -7.36 -24.08
N ASP A 316 6.71 -7.76 -24.93
CA ASP A 316 6.45 -8.24 -26.30
C ASP A 316 5.41 -9.37 -26.29
N MET A 317 5.58 -10.34 -25.40
CA MET A 317 4.65 -11.46 -25.24
C MET A 317 3.25 -11.00 -24.81
N GLY A 318 3.18 -10.02 -23.90
CA GLY A 318 1.91 -9.40 -23.49
C GLY A 318 1.18 -8.79 -24.69
N ARG A 319 1.87 -7.98 -25.50
CA ARG A 319 1.31 -7.37 -26.71
C ARG A 319 0.82 -8.42 -27.70
N ILE A 320 1.62 -9.45 -27.97
CA ILE A 320 1.28 -10.51 -28.93
C ILE A 320 0.02 -11.26 -28.47
N ILE A 321 -0.09 -11.64 -27.20
CA ILE A 321 -1.32 -12.26 -26.67
C ILE A 321 -2.51 -11.33 -26.81
N GLY A 322 -2.34 -10.04 -26.50
CA GLY A 322 -3.40 -9.03 -26.66
C GLY A 322 -3.92 -8.95 -28.10
N VAL A 323 -2.99 -8.87 -29.06
CA VAL A 323 -3.29 -8.87 -30.50
C VAL A 323 -4.04 -10.13 -30.91
N GLU A 324 -3.50 -11.31 -30.59
CA GLU A 324 -4.08 -12.57 -31.07
C GLU A 324 -5.45 -12.86 -30.44
N LEU A 325 -5.63 -12.60 -29.15
CA LEU A 325 -6.94 -12.74 -28.51
C LEU A 325 -7.96 -11.71 -29.03
N GLY A 326 -7.51 -10.49 -29.33
CA GLY A 326 -8.32 -9.45 -29.96
C GLY A 326 -8.86 -9.85 -31.33
N LYS A 327 -8.05 -10.55 -32.14
CA LYS A 327 -8.47 -11.11 -33.44
C LYS A 327 -9.48 -12.25 -33.30
N MET A 328 -9.30 -13.10 -32.30
CA MET A 328 -10.09 -14.33 -32.16
C MET A 328 -11.51 -14.06 -31.68
N SER A 329 -11.66 -13.46 -30.49
CA SER A 329 -12.97 -13.24 -29.88
C SER A 329 -12.89 -12.23 -28.73
N PRO A 330 -13.74 -11.18 -28.74
CA PRO A 330 -13.84 -10.24 -27.64
C PRO A 330 -14.16 -10.89 -26.27
N TRP A 331 -14.97 -11.95 -26.26
CA TRP A 331 -15.32 -12.65 -25.02
C TRP A 331 -14.14 -13.40 -24.42
N LEU A 332 -13.27 -13.94 -25.27
CA LEU A 332 -12.05 -14.62 -24.83
C LEU A 332 -11.06 -13.60 -24.28
N LEU A 333 -10.88 -12.47 -24.94
CA LEU A 333 -10.06 -11.36 -24.45
C LEU A 333 -10.51 -10.89 -23.06
N ILE A 334 -11.81 -10.66 -22.86
CA ILE A 334 -12.39 -10.24 -21.57
C ILE A 334 -12.19 -11.32 -20.51
N GLY A 335 -12.46 -12.59 -20.83
CA GLY A 335 -12.31 -13.71 -19.91
C GLY A 335 -10.86 -13.94 -19.47
N ILE A 336 -9.90 -13.86 -20.40
CA ILE A 336 -8.48 -13.94 -20.08
C ILE A 336 -8.03 -12.72 -19.28
N GLY A 337 -8.49 -11.52 -19.61
CA GLY A 337 -8.24 -10.31 -18.83
C GLY A 337 -8.69 -10.45 -17.37
N PHE A 338 -9.89 -11.02 -17.14
CA PHE A 338 -10.38 -11.31 -15.80
C PHE A 338 -9.46 -12.27 -15.02
N ILE A 339 -9.04 -13.37 -15.65
CA ILE A 339 -8.15 -14.39 -15.03
C ILE A 339 -6.77 -13.79 -14.72
N LEU A 340 -6.20 -13.03 -15.66
CA LEU A 340 -4.93 -12.33 -15.46
C LEU A 340 -5.03 -11.38 -14.27
N GLY A 341 -6.10 -10.58 -14.18
CA GLY A 341 -6.29 -9.65 -13.08
C GLY A 341 -6.47 -10.30 -11.72
N LEU A 342 -7.21 -11.41 -11.64
CA LEU A 342 -7.32 -12.21 -10.41
C LEU A 342 -5.93 -12.66 -9.93
N ILE A 343 -5.13 -13.19 -10.85
CA ILE A 343 -3.89 -13.88 -10.52
C ILE A 343 -2.80 -12.87 -10.19
N VAL A 344 -2.60 -11.84 -11.02
CA VAL A 344 -1.58 -10.80 -10.80
C VAL A 344 -1.68 -10.23 -9.38
N VAL A 345 -2.88 -9.86 -8.94
CA VAL A 345 -3.07 -9.29 -7.59
C VAL A 345 -2.95 -10.33 -6.48
N LEU A 346 -3.40 -11.56 -6.73
CA LEU A 346 -3.33 -12.62 -5.72
C LEU A 346 -1.88 -12.93 -5.32
N VAL A 347 -0.96 -12.83 -6.27
CA VAL A 347 0.46 -13.17 -6.07
C VAL A 347 1.37 -11.96 -5.94
N GLU A 348 0.84 -10.73 -5.99
CA GLU A 348 1.60 -9.48 -5.81
C GLU A 348 2.18 -9.37 -4.38
N PRO A 349 3.52 -9.26 -4.22
CA PRO A 349 4.18 -9.15 -2.91
C PRO A 349 3.72 -7.93 -2.12
N ALA A 350 3.54 -6.79 -2.80
CA ALA A 350 3.16 -5.56 -2.13
C ALA A 350 1.77 -5.70 -1.47
N VAL A 351 0.84 -6.43 -2.12
CA VAL A 351 -0.49 -6.75 -1.56
C VAL A 351 -0.36 -7.68 -0.35
N HIS A 352 0.60 -8.61 -0.35
CA HIS A 352 0.89 -9.45 0.81
C HIS A 352 1.39 -8.61 2.00
N VAL A 353 2.39 -7.77 1.77
CA VAL A 353 3.01 -6.95 2.81
C VAL A 353 1.99 -5.98 3.40
N LEU A 354 1.18 -5.33 2.55
CA LEU A 354 0.07 -4.51 3.02
C LEU A 354 -0.91 -5.33 3.86
N GLY A 355 -1.28 -6.53 3.41
CA GLY A 355 -2.14 -7.44 4.15
C GLY A 355 -1.60 -7.79 5.54
N GLU A 356 -0.30 -8.07 5.67
CA GLU A 356 0.36 -8.35 6.95
C GLU A 356 0.39 -7.11 7.84
N GLN A 357 0.67 -5.93 7.29
CA GLN A 357 0.65 -4.67 8.03
C GLN A 357 -0.76 -4.34 8.54
N ILE A 358 -1.79 -4.58 7.73
CA ILE A 358 -3.19 -4.44 8.15
C ILE A 358 -3.48 -5.40 9.29
N GLU A 359 -3.09 -6.67 9.14
CA GLU A 359 -3.34 -7.69 10.16
C GLU A 359 -2.56 -7.38 11.46
N GLU A 360 -1.35 -6.84 11.39
CA GLU A 360 -0.59 -6.42 12.57
C GLU A 360 -1.24 -5.20 13.26
N VAL A 361 -1.54 -4.15 12.49
CA VAL A 361 -2.08 -2.88 13.02
C VAL A 361 -3.52 -3.02 13.52
N THR A 362 -4.33 -3.86 12.89
CA THR A 362 -5.70 -4.13 13.34
C THR A 362 -5.77 -5.17 14.44
N SER A 363 -4.62 -5.61 14.97
CA SER A 363 -4.53 -6.76 15.87
C SER A 363 -5.37 -7.90 15.30
N GLY A 364 -5.18 -8.21 14.02
CA GLY A 364 -5.80 -9.20 13.13
C GLY A 364 -7.30 -9.37 13.21
N HIS A 365 -8.00 -8.30 13.52
CA HIS A 365 -9.42 -8.16 13.26
C HIS A 365 -9.74 -8.34 11.77
N ILE A 366 -8.84 -7.88 10.89
CA ILE A 366 -8.94 -8.03 9.44
C ILE A 366 -7.93 -9.08 8.97
N PRO A 367 -8.38 -10.28 8.53
CA PRO A 367 -7.45 -11.31 8.08
C PRO A 367 -6.93 -11.00 6.68
N ILE A 368 -5.65 -11.32 6.45
CA ILE A 368 -5.00 -11.12 5.14
C ILE A 368 -5.73 -11.79 3.96
N SER A 369 -6.36 -12.94 4.18
CA SER A 369 -7.09 -13.69 3.15
C SER A 369 -8.30 -12.92 2.62
N LEU A 370 -8.99 -12.17 3.49
CA LEU A 370 -10.13 -11.34 3.11
C LEU A 370 -9.68 -10.16 2.25
N ILE A 371 -8.58 -9.50 2.63
CA ILE A 371 -7.99 -8.41 1.86
C ILE A 371 -7.60 -8.92 0.47
N ARG A 372 -6.78 -9.98 0.40
CA ARG A 372 -6.35 -10.58 -0.87
C ARG A 372 -7.52 -10.97 -1.77
N GLY A 373 -8.52 -11.70 -1.23
CA GLY A 373 -9.67 -12.14 -2.01
C GLY A 373 -10.49 -10.97 -2.55
N THR A 374 -10.74 -9.95 -1.73
CA THR A 374 -11.49 -8.74 -2.12
C THR A 374 -10.76 -7.96 -3.21
N LEU A 375 -9.44 -7.78 -3.05
CA LEU A 375 -8.60 -7.09 -4.01
C LEU A 375 -8.52 -7.83 -5.34
N SER A 376 -8.25 -9.14 -5.32
CA SER A 376 -8.16 -9.96 -6.52
C SER A 376 -9.46 -9.90 -7.33
N ILE A 377 -10.62 -10.11 -6.69
CA ILE A 377 -11.91 -10.05 -7.39
C ILE A 377 -12.17 -8.66 -7.97
N GLY A 378 -11.92 -7.60 -7.19
CA GLY A 378 -12.10 -6.22 -7.65
C GLY A 378 -11.24 -5.91 -8.88
N VAL A 379 -9.97 -6.28 -8.85
CA VAL A 379 -9.02 -6.01 -9.94
C VAL A 379 -9.26 -6.93 -11.15
N GLY A 380 -9.63 -8.19 -10.95
CA GLY A 380 -10.08 -9.07 -12.04
C GLY A 380 -11.25 -8.45 -12.80
N ILE A 381 -12.27 -7.95 -12.10
CA ILE A 381 -13.39 -7.22 -12.71
C ILE A 381 -12.89 -5.95 -13.42
N ALA A 382 -11.97 -5.19 -12.81
CA ALA A 382 -11.45 -3.97 -13.39
C ALA A 382 -10.74 -4.20 -14.73
N ILE A 383 -9.87 -5.21 -14.82
CA ILE A 383 -9.17 -5.55 -16.06
C ILE A 383 -10.15 -6.10 -17.10
N ALA A 384 -11.14 -6.89 -16.70
CA ALA A 384 -12.20 -7.33 -17.60
C ALA A 384 -12.99 -6.15 -18.18
N LEU A 385 -13.34 -5.16 -17.36
CA LEU A 385 -14.00 -3.93 -17.80
C LEU A 385 -13.09 -3.06 -18.68
N SER A 386 -11.77 -3.07 -18.45
CA SER A 386 -10.81 -2.45 -19.36
C SER A 386 -10.80 -3.13 -20.73
N MET A 387 -10.93 -4.45 -20.81
CA MET A 387 -11.08 -5.14 -22.09
C MET A 387 -12.40 -4.80 -22.78
N VAL A 388 -13.50 -4.72 -22.02
CA VAL A 388 -14.80 -4.25 -22.55
C VAL A 388 -14.68 -2.84 -23.12
N ARG A 389 -13.95 -1.96 -22.45
CA ARG A 389 -13.70 -0.60 -22.90
C ARG A 389 -12.98 -0.57 -24.25
N ILE A 390 -11.93 -1.36 -24.42
CA ILE A 390 -11.18 -1.44 -25.69
C ILE A 390 -12.08 -1.97 -26.82
N VAL A 391 -12.93 -2.97 -26.54
CA VAL A 391 -13.83 -3.58 -27.53
C VAL A 391 -15.00 -2.66 -27.89
N VAL A 392 -15.52 -1.89 -26.94
CA VAL A 392 -16.76 -1.12 -27.11
C VAL A 392 -16.44 0.38 -27.14
N PRO A 393 -16.38 1.02 -28.33
CA PRO A 393 -15.95 2.42 -28.47
C PRO A 393 -16.85 3.45 -27.77
N ALA A 394 -18.07 3.07 -27.41
CA ALA A 394 -18.96 3.93 -26.64
C ALA A 394 -18.53 4.07 -25.16
N VAL A 395 -17.74 3.12 -24.64
CA VAL A 395 -17.35 3.03 -23.23
C VAL A 395 -16.04 3.77 -23.03
N LYS A 396 -16.08 4.86 -22.25
CA LYS A 396 -14.90 5.68 -21.95
C LYS A 396 -14.38 5.44 -20.53
N LEU A 397 -13.09 5.72 -20.32
CA LEU A 397 -12.43 5.55 -19.02
C LEU A 397 -13.16 6.25 -17.86
N TRP A 398 -13.64 7.47 -18.09
CA TRP A 398 -14.28 8.29 -17.05
C TRP A 398 -15.63 7.73 -16.56
N TYR A 399 -16.29 6.86 -17.35
CA TYR A 399 -17.49 6.15 -16.91
C TYR A 399 -17.22 5.23 -15.72
N PHE A 400 -15.97 4.82 -15.52
CA PHE A 400 -15.56 4.01 -14.40
C PHE A 400 -14.87 4.82 -13.31
N LEU A 401 -13.92 5.68 -13.69
CA LEU A 401 -13.11 6.43 -12.72
C LEU A 401 -13.95 7.40 -11.89
N ILE A 402 -14.83 8.19 -12.52
CA ILE A 402 -15.62 9.20 -11.80
C ILE A 402 -16.59 8.51 -10.83
N PRO A 403 -17.46 7.57 -11.26
CA PRO A 403 -18.36 6.91 -10.31
C PRO A 403 -17.60 6.11 -9.24
N GLY A 404 -16.55 5.39 -9.61
CA GLY A 404 -15.75 4.58 -8.70
C GLY A 404 -15.14 5.41 -7.57
N PHE A 405 -14.38 6.45 -7.90
CA PHE A 405 -13.77 7.32 -6.90
C PHE A 405 -14.80 8.19 -6.17
N LEU A 406 -15.87 8.64 -6.82
CA LEU A 406 -16.92 9.43 -6.16
C LEU A 406 -17.65 8.62 -5.08
N ILE A 407 -18.03 7.38 -5.41
CA ILE A 407 -18.66 6.47 -4.43
C ILE A 407 -17.68 6.17 -3.31
N ALA A 408 -16.43 5.84 -3.62
CA ALA A 408 -15.42 5.56 -2.60
C ALA A 408 -15.19 6.78 -1.67
N MET A 409 -15.14 8.00 -2.21
CA MET A 409 -15.06 9.23 -1.41
C MET A 409 -16.26 9.41 -0.49
N ILE A 410 -17.49 9.19 -0.97
CA ILE A 410 -18.70 9.30 -0.14
C ILE A 410 -18.67 8.26 0.98
N LEU A 411 -18.30 7.01 0.64
CA LEU A 411 -18.16 5.92 1.61
C LEU A 411 -17.01 6.16 2.60
N SER A 412 -15.99 6.95 2.26
CA SER A 412 -14.89 7.28 3.16
C SER A 412 -15.31 8.07 4.40
N PHE A 413 -16.43 8.81 4.34
CA PHE A 413 -17.02 9.47 5.51
C PHE A 413 -17.90 8.53 6.35
N LYS A 414 -18.29 7.38 5.77
CA LYS A 414 -19.15 6.36 6.36
C LYS A 414 -18.40 5.09 6.79
N SER A 415 -17.10 4.99 6.51
CA SER A 415 -16.23 3.87 6.91
C SER A 415 -15.41 4.26 8.15
N ASP A 416 -14.75 3.29 8.78
CA ASP A 416 -13.77 3.59 9.83
C ASP A 416 -12.49 4.20 9.24
N PRO A 417 -11.85 5.19 9.90
CA PRO A 417 -10.70 5.91 9.35
C PRO A 417 -9.54 5.02 8.93
N VAL A 418 -9.32 3.91 9.64
CA VAL A 418 -8.29 2.91 9.31
C VAL A 418 -8.56 2.26 7.94
N PHE A 419 -9.81 1.89 7.64
CA PHE A 419 -10.19 1.34 6.33
C PHE A 419 -10.02 2.36 5.21
N VAL A 420 -10.22 3.65 5.48
CA VAL A 420 -10.02 4.70 4.47
C VAL A 420 -8.55 4.78 4.07
N GLY A 421 -7.63 4.85 5.05
CA GLY A 421 -6.19 4.84 4.80
C GLY A 421 -5.76 3.60 4.01
N ILE A 422 -6.21 2.43 4.47
CA ILE A 422 -5.93 1.14 3.82
C ILE A 422 -6.45 1.10 2.37
N ALA A 423 -7.68 1.56 2.12
CA ALA A 423 -8.29 1.47 0.79
C ALA A 423 -7.49 2.28 -0.24
N TYR A 424 -7.08 3.51 0.11
CA TYR A 424 -6.29 4.35 -0.78
C TYR A 424 -4.86 3.84 -0.96
N ASP A 425 -4.23 3.30 0.08
CA ASP A 425 -2.92 2.65 -0.05
C ASP A 425 -3.01 1.38 -0.91
N ALA A 426 -4.06 0.56 -0.72
CA ALA A 426 -4.31 -0.65 -1.49
C ALA A 426 -4.51 -0.38 -2.99
N GLY A 427 -5.12 0.77 -3.33
CA GLY A 427 -5.22 1.24 -4.71
C GLY A 427 -3.88 1.42 -5.38
N GLY A 428 -2.92 2.02 -4.66
CA GLY A 428 -1.55 2.09 -5.13
C GLY A 428 -0.86 0.73 -5.17
N VAL A 429 -0.98 -0.04 -4.10
CA VAL A 429 -0.24 -1.29 -3.92
C VAL A 429 -0.62 -2.39 -4.94
N ALA A 430 -1.85 -2.40 -5.45
CA ALA A 430 -2.31 -3.43 -6.39
C ALA A 430 -1.74 -3.30 -7.82
N SER A 431 -1.20 -2.14 -8.19
CA SER A 431 -0.69 -1.85 -9.54
C SER A 431 0.83 -2.10 -9.67
N GLY A 432 1.31 -3.22 -9.13
CA GLY A 432 2.73 -3.55 -9.12
C GLY A 432 3.33 -3.84 -10.51
N PRO A 433 4.60 -4.31 -10.54
CA PRO A 433 5.39 -4.42 -11.78
C PRO A 433 4.74 -5.26 -12.87
N MET A 434 3.96 -6.26 -12.49
CA MET A 434 3.28 -7.15 -13.44
C MET A 434 2.13 -6.46 -14.17
N THR A 435 1.46 -5.54 -13.51
CA THR A 435 0.40 -4.74 -14.12
C THR A 435 1.00 -3.72 -15.08
N ALA A 436 2.06 -3.02 -14.64
CA ALA A 436 2.75 -2.01 -15.45
C ALA A 436 3.47 -2.59 -16.69
N THR A 437 3.93 -3.84 -16.60
CA THR A 437 4.60 -4.54 -17.70
C THR A 437 3.63 -5.33 -18.55
N PHE A 438 3.11 -6.45 -18.05
CA PHE A 438 2.38 -7.42 -18.87
C PHE A 438 0.94 -7.00 -19.13
N VAL A 439 0.20 -6.56 -18.10
CA VAL A 439 -1.24 -6.25 -18.25
C VAL A 439 -1.43 -5.02 -19.13
N LEU A 440 -0.61 -3.97 -18.96
CA LEU A 440 -0.65 -2.80 -19.82
C LEU A 440 -0.24 -3.15 -21.26
N ALA A 441 0.86 -3.89 -21.45
CA ALA A 441 1.28 -4.36 -22.77
C ALA A 441 0.21 -5.23 -23.47
N PHE A 442 -0.48 -6.10 -22.71
CA PHE A 442 -1.61 -6.90 -23.17
C PHE A 442 -2.79 -6.03 -23.62
N ALA A 443 -3.15 -5.02 -22.84
CA ALA A 443 -4.19 -4.07 -23.21
C ALA A 443 -3.85 -3.26 -24.46
N GLN A 444 -2.61 -2.76 -24.55
CA GLN A 444 -2.10 -2.06 -25.73
C GLN A 444 -2.14 -2.96 -26.97
N GLY A 445 -1.70 -4.22 -26.86
CA GLY A 445 -1.77 -5.18 -27.96
C GLY A 445 -3.19 -5.42 -28.46
N ALA A 446 -4.16 -5.54 -27.54
CA ALA A 446 -5.57 -5.65 -27.90
C ALA A 446 -6.10 -4.37 -28.58
N ALA A 447 -5.70 -3.19 -28.11
CA ALA A 447 -6.09 -1.91 -28.71
C ALA A 447 -5.50 -1.72 -30.12
N THR A 448 -4.32 -2.27 -30.42
CA THR A 448 -3.69 -2.15 -31.75
C THR A 448 -4.47 -2.86 -32.86
N ILE A 449 -5.22 -3.93 -32.54
CA ILE A 449 -5.88 -4.76 -33.56
C ILE A 449 -7.39 -4.53 -33.68
N ILE A 450 -7.99 -3.86 -32.69
CA ILE A 450 -9.42 -3.53 -32.70
C ILE A 450 -9.57 -2.20 -33.43
N ASP A 451 -10.18 -2.23 -34.62
CA ASP A 451 -10.26 -1.07 -35.54
C ASP A 451 -10.84 0.21 -34.92
N THR A 452 -11.66 0.07 -33.87
CA THR A 452 -12.33 1.19 -33.20
C THR A 452 -11.55 1.74 -32.00
N ALA A 453 -10.44 1.11 -31.60
CA ALA A 453 -9.68 1.45 -30.42
C ALA A 453 -8.46 2.31 -30.78
N ASP A 454 -8.12 3.25 -29.90
CA ASP A 454 -6.87 4.00 -29.97
C ASP A 454 -5.91 3.51 -28.88
N VAL A 455 -4.63 3.29 -29.20
CA VAL A 455 -3.66 2.74 -28.23
C VAL A 455 -3.40 3.70 -27.08
N LEU A 456 -3.32 5.01 -27.33
CA LEU A 456 -3.07 6.04 -26.32
C LEU A 456 -4.31 6.32 -25.47
N VAL A 457 -5.49 6.29 -26.07
CA VAL A 457 -6.74 6.48 -25.34
C VAL A 457 -7.11 5.18 -24.63
N ASP A 458 -7.35 4.10 -25.36
CA ASP A 458 -7.97 2.86 -24.88
C ASP A 458 -6.99 1.80 -24.37
N GLY A 459 -5.78 1.74 -24.93
CA GLY A 459 -4.73 0.86 -24.43
C GLY A 459 -4.19 1.27 -23.06
N PHE A 460 -4.11 2.59 -22.78
CA PHE A 460 -3.86 3.13 -21.44
C PHE A 460 -5.15 3.28 -20.64
N GLY A 461 -5.02 3.46 -19.33
CA GLY A 461 -6.13 3.52 -18.37
C GLY A 461 -6.45 2.17 -17.73
N VAL A 462 -5.74 1.10 -18.08
CA VAL A 462 -5.91 -0.21 -17.44
C VAL A 462 -5.32 -0.20 -16.03
N ILE A 463 -4.16 0.44 -15.84
CA ILE A 463 -3.56 0.62 -14.51
C ILE A 463 -4.46 1.53 -13.65
N ALA A 464 -5.08 2.56 -14.24
CA ALA A 464 -6.07 3.40 -13.59
C ALA A 464 -7.24 2.61 -13.00
N MET A 465 -7.77 1.67 -13.79
CA MET A 465 -8.85 0.78 -13.37
C MET A 465 -8.40 -0.17 -12.25
N VAL A 466 -7.19 -0.72 -12.37
CA VAL A 466 -6.56 -1.57 -11.36
C VAL A 466 -6.33 -0.79 -10.06
N ALA A 467 -5.97 0.48 -10.12
CA ALA A 467 -5.74 1.31 -8.94
C ALA A 467 -7.05 1.75 -8.28
N MET A 468 -8.11 2.02 -9.04
CA MET A 468 -9.42 2.41 -8.51
C MET A 468 -10.13 1.24 -7.82
N ALA A 469 -10.04 0.03 -8.36
CA ALA A 469 -10.79 -1.13 -7.87
C ALA A 469 -10.55 -1.49 -6.39
N PRO A 470 -9.31 -1.55 -5.88
CA PRO A 470 -9.01 -1.71 -4.45
C PRO A 470 -9.62 -0.62 -3.58
N VAL A 471 -9.53 0.65 -4.01
CA VAL A 471 -10.08 1.79 -3.27
C VAL A 471 -11.59 1.59 -3.13
N PHE A 472 -12.26 1.22 -4.22
CA PHE A 472 -13.68 0.97 -4.23
C PHE A 472 -14.08 -0.27 -3.40
N SER A 473 -13.42 -1.40 -3.62
CA SER A 473 -13.79 -2.69 -3.01
C SER A 473 -13.49 -2.74 -1.50
N ILE A 474 -12.34 -2.22 -1.05
CA ILE A 474 -12.00 -2.13 0.36
C ILE A 474 -12.86 -1.09 1.08
N MET A 475 -13.26 0.00 0.42
CA MET A 475 -14.17 0.97 1.03
C MET A 475 -15.56 0.39 1.25
N ILE A 476 -16.06 -0.41 0.31
CA ILE A 476 -17.30 -1.20 0.50
C ILE A 476 -17.13 -2.13 1.70
N LEU A 477 -16.02 -2.87 1.74
CA LEU A 477 -15.73 -3.79 2.85
C LEU A 477 -15.72 -3.05 4.20
N GLY A 478 -15.01 -1.94 4.30
CA GLY A 478 -14.94 -1.10 5.51
C GLY A 478 -16.30 -0.54 5.92
N THR A 479 -17.13 -0.12 4.96
CA THR A 479 -18.49 0.33 5.24
C THR A 479 -19.35 -0.82 5.79
N VAL A 480 -19.26 -2.01 5.21
CA VAL A 480 -20.01 -3.20 5.67
C VAL A 480 -19.59 -3.60 7.08
N PHE A 481 -18.29 -3.54 7.39
CA PHE A 481 -17.76 -3.83 8.72
C PHE A 481 -18.31 -2.87 9.78
N ARG A 482 -18.37 -1.57 9.46
CA ARG A 482 -18.92 -0.57 10.39
C ARG A 482 -20.43 -0.72 10.65
N HIS A 483 -21.20 -1.18 9.67
CA HIS A 483 -22.67 -1.29 9.80
C HIS A 483 -23.13 -2.62 10.40
N LYS A 484 -22.36 -3.70 10.28
CA LYS A 484 -22.69 -4.96 10.96
C LYS A 484 -22.35 -4.86 12.45
N ARG A 485 -23.28 -4.28 13.22
CA ARG A 485 -23.38 -4.57 14.65
C ARG A 485 -23.62 -6.07 14.81
N ILE A 486 -22.84 -6.69 15.68
CA ILE A 486 -23.01 -8.09 16.06
C ILE A 486 -24.39 -8.20 16.72
N GLU A 487 -25.36 -8.76 16.01
CA GLU A 487 -26.67 -9.03 16.56
C GLU A 487 -26.57 -10.34 17.33
N TYR A 488 -26.40 -10.23 18.65
CA TYR A 488 -26.32 -11.38 19.53
C TYR A 488 -27.72 -12.00 19.69
N PRO A 489 -27.87 -13.33 19.54
CA PRO A 489 -29.05 -13.97 20.06
C PRO A 489 -29.13 -13.65 21.56
N THR A 490 -30.25 -13.07 21.98
CA THR A 490 -30.50 -12.70 23.37
C THR A 490 -30.61 -13.99 24.17
N ILE A 491 -29.51 -14.42 24.80
CA ILE A 491 -29.55 -15.56 25.71
C ILE A 491 -30.10 -15.06 27.03
N GLU A 492 -31.13 -15.74 27.56
CA GLU A 492 -31.56 -15.59 28.94
C GLU A 492 -30.32 -15.68 29.86
N LYS A 493 -30.00 -14.59 30.56
CA LYS A 493 -29.01 -14.59 31.63
C LYS A 493 -29.43 -15.66 32.63
N LYS A 494 -28.87 -16.87 32.54
CA LYS A 494 -28.83 -17.77 33.70
C LYS A 494 -28.06 -17.02 34.78
N PRO A 495 -28.56 -16.98 36.02
CA PRO A 495 -27.87 -16.31 37.10
C PRO A 495 -26.46 -16.90 37.18
N VAL A 496 -25.47 -16.06 36.90
CA VAL A 496 -24.08 -16.37 37.16
C VAL A 496 -24.01 -16.55 38.66
N VAL A 497 -23.83 -17.80 39.10
CA VAL A 497 -23.41 -18.09 40.46
C VAL A 497 -22.11 -17.33 40.64
N SER A 498 -22.10 -16.34 41.51
CA SER A 498 -20.91 -15.58 41.86
C SER A 498 -19.79 -16.58 42.14
N SER A 499 -18.77 -16.62 41.28
CA SER A 499 -17.58 -17.40 41.56
C SER A 499 -17.09 -16.97 42.93
N HIS A 500 -16.96 -17.93 43.85
CA HIS A 500 -16.43 -17.70 45.18
C HIS A 500 -15.17 -16.84 45.05
N LEU A 501 -15.23 -15.63 45.61
CA LEU A 501 -14.06 -14.78 45.78
C LEU A 501 -13.01 -15.65 46.46
N VAL A 502 -11.88 -15.86 45.77
CA VAL A 502 -10.71 -16.51 46.34
C VAL A 502 -10.39 -15.78 47.64
N GLU A 503 -10.20 -16.56 48.72
CA GLU A 503 -9.86 -16.08 50.06
C GLU A 503 -8.79 -14.99 50.01
N GLU A 504 -8.97 -13.97 50.84
CA GLU A 504 -8.13 -12.78 50.97
C GLU A 504 -6.65 -13.16 51.13
N VAL A 505 -5.91 -13.20 50.01
CA VAL A 505 -4.47 -13.01 50.04
C VAL A 505 -4.27 -11.53 50.40
N ASN A 506 -3.65 -11.29 51.56
CA ASN A 506 -3.43 -9.97 52.13
C ASN A 506 -2.45 -9.16 51.26
N MET A 507 -2.98 -8.57 50.19
CA MET A 507 -2.26 -7.79 49.20
C MET A 507 -2.85 -6.38 49.23
N ASP A 508 -2.02 -5.35 49.36
CA ASP A 508 -2.49 -3.97 49.41
C ASP A 508 -3.09 -3.48 48.08
N HIS A 509 -2.84 -4.21 46.99
CA HIS A 509 -3.19 -3.82 45.62
C HIS A 509 -3.97 -4.90 44.88
N VAL A 510 -4.77 -4.43 43.91
CA VAL A 510 -5.63 -5.24 43.05
C VAL A 510 -5.47 -4.76 41.61
N CYS A 511 -5.38 -5.70 40.68
CA CYS A 511 -5.51 -5.42 39.25
C CYS A 511 -6.97 -5.59 38.82
N ILE A 512 -7.59 -4.51 38.37
CA ILE A 512 -8.89 -4.53 37.70
C ILE A 512 -8.63 -4.52 36.20
N MET A 513 -9.09 -5.55 35.49
CA MET A 513 -9.04 -5.64 34.05
C MET A 513 -10.44 -5.44 33.48
N ALA A 514 -10.66 -4.32 32.80
CA ALA A 514 -11.89 -4.03 32.07
C ALA A 514 -11.67 -4.27 30.56
N ILE A 515 -12.54 -5.06 29.93
CA ILE A 515 -12.51 -5.33 28.49
C ILE A 515 -13.76 -4.71 27.89
N VAL A 516 -13.60 -3.85 26.88
CA VAL A 516 -14.71 -3.16 26.20
C VAL A 516 -14.53 -3.17 24.68
N ASN A 517 -15.61 -2.88 23.95
CA ASN A 517 -15.54 -2.56 22.53
C ASN A 517 -14.64 -1.35 22.26
N ARG A 518 -13.99 -1.35 21.09
CA ARG A 518 -13.11 -0.27 20.65
C ARG A 518 -13.77 1.11 20.73
N GLY A 519 -12.99 2.10 21.18
CA GLY A 519 -13.40 3.51 21.21
C GLY A 519 -14.01 3.94 22.54
N LEU A 520 -14.06 3.03 23.53
CA LEU A 520 -14.66 3.28 24.84
C LEU A 520 -13.62 3.30 25.97
N ALA A 521 -12.34 3.02 25.72
CA ALA A 521 -11.32 3.03 26.77
C ALA A 521 -11.23 4.34 27.56
N GLU A 522 -11.35 5.50 26.91
CA GLU A 522 -11.34 6.79 27.63
C GLU A 522 -12.53 6.91 28.58
N LYS A 523 -13.72 6.47 28.13
CA LYS A 523 -14.91 6.46 28.97
C LYS A 523 -14.73 5.52 30.17
N VAL A 524 -14.13 4.33 29.97
CA VAL A 524 -13.77 3.42 31.07
C VAL A 524 -12.81 4.10 32.05
N VAL A 525 -11.77 4.76 31.55
CA VAL A 525 -10.78 5.48 32.38
C VAL A 525 -11.43 6.64 33.14
N ASP A 526 -12.33 7.41 32.51
CA ASP A 526 -13.03 8.53 33.13
C ASP A 526 -13.97 8.07 34.24
N VAL A 527 -14.77 7.02 33.99
CA VAL A 527 -15.65 6.41 34.99
C VAL A 527 -14.84 5.82 36.16
N ALA A 528 -13.72 5.16 35.87
CA ALA A 528 -12.84 4.62 36.89
C ALA A 528 -12.14 5.73 37.71
N ARG A 529 -11.72 6.84 37.07
CA ARG A 529 -11.11 8.00 37.75
C ARG A 529 -12.09 8.68 38.70
N GLN A 530 -13.34 8.85 38.29
CA GLN A 530 -14.41 9.36 39.18
C GLN A 530 -14.62 8.46 40.40
N SER A 531 -14.26 7.17 40.29
CA SER A 531 -14.38 6.17 41.35
C SER A 531 -13.08 5.92 42.13
N GLY A 532 -12.03 6.72 41.91
CA GLY A 532 -10.78 6.68 42.69
C GLY A 532 -9.56 6.06 41.99
N ALA A 533 -9.67 5.66 40.71
CA ALA A 533 -8.50 5.19 39.96
C ALA A 533 -7.52 6.34 39.67
N LYS A 534 -6.22 6.14 39.93
CA LYS A 534 -5.17 7.15 39.70
C LYS A 534 -4.43 7.00 38.37
N GLY A 535 -4.40 5.78 37.84
CA GLY A 535 -3.72 5.45 36.60
C GLY A 535 -4.38 4.25 35.92
N ALA A 536 -4.16 4.14 34.62
CA ALA A 536 -4.65 3.03 33.82
C ALA A 536 -3.64 2.74 32.71
N THR A 537 -3.49 1.47 32.39
CA THR A 537 -2.77 1.00 31.20
C THR A 537 -3.81 0.50 30.21
N ILE A 538 -3.81 1.04 29.00
CA ILE A 538 -4.72 0.63 27.93
C ILE A 538 -3.92 -0.24 26.97
N MET A 539 -4.41 -1.45 26.72
CA MET A 539 -3.90 -2.40 25.76
C MET A 539 -4.99 -2.73 24.74
N ARG A 540 -4.59 -3.11 23.53
CA ARG A 540 -5.51 -3.59 22.50
C ARG A 540 -5.40 -5.10 22.39
N GLY A 541 -6.52 -5.76 22.09
CA GLY A 541 -6.56 -7.22 22.00
C GLY A 541 -7.78 -7.73 21.24
N ARG A 542 -7.82 -9.05 21.05
CA ARG A 542 -8.97 -9.79 20.50
C ARG A 542 -9.60 -10.61 21.61
N CYS A 543 -10.92 -10.76 21.58
CA CYS A 543 -11.64 -11.68 22.45
C CYS A 543 -12.36 -12.72 21.59
N THR A 544 -12.25 -13.98 21.99
CA THR A 544 -13.04 -15.09 21.42
C THR A 544 -13.95 -15.61 22.52
N ALA A 545 -15.25 -15.34 22.43
CA ALA A 545 -16.26 -16.00 23.26
C ALA A 545 -16.93 -17.13 22.48
N GLU A 546 -17.40 -18.20 23.15
CA GLU A 546 -18.05 -19.37 22.55
C GLU A 546 -19.19 -19.02 21.55
N HIS A 547 -19.78 -17.83 21.69
CA HIS A 547 -20.91 -17.36 20.88
C HIS A 547 -20.62 -16.05 20.09
N GLN A 548 -19.37 -15.55 20.07
CA GLN A 548 -18.94 -14.36 19.32
C GLN A 548 -18.41 -14.70 17.93
N LYS A 549 -19.15 -15.54 17.19
CA LYS A 549 -18.81 -15.88 15.80
C LYS A 549 -19.54 -14.97 14.84
N VAL A 550 -18.90 -13.90 14.39
CA VAL A 550 -19.43 -13.11 13.28
C VAL A 550 -19.04 -13.81 11.99
N LEU A 551 -19.98 -14.56 11.42
CA LEU A 551 -19.84 -15.13 10.08
C LEU A 551 -20.24 -14.07 9.05
N LEU A 552 -19.31 -13.71 8.17
CA LEU A 552 -19.69 -13.01 6.93
C LEU A 552 -20.38 -14.03 6.01
N PRO A 553 -21.69 -13.88 5.72
CA PRO A 553 -22.47 -14.90 4.99
C PRO A 553 -22.01 -15.10 3.54
N ILE A 554 -21.12 -14.25 3.04
CA ILE A 554 -20.61 -14.31 1.66
C ILE A 554 -19.31 -15.15 1.58
N ILE A 555 -18.51 -15.26 2.66
CA ILE A 555 -17.13 -15.81 2.59
C ILE A 555 -16.80 -16.82 3.71
N ASN A 556 -17.71 -17.11 4.66
CA ASN A 556 -17.48 -18.09 5.74
C ASN A 556 -16.17 -17.86 6.54
N ILE A 557 -15.77 -16.60 6.69
CA ILE A 557 -14.63 -16.17 7.51
C ILE A 557 -15.16 -15.80 8.89
N GLU A 558 -14.55 -16.36 9.93
CA GLU A 558 -14.83 -16.01 11.33
C GLU A 558 -14.17 -14.67 11.67
N LEU A 559 -14.97 -13.67 12.00
CA LEU A 559 -14.48 -12.37 12.46
C LEU A 559 -14.47 -12.29 13.99
N GLN A 560 -13.31 -11.92 14.56
CA GLN A 560 -13.19 -11.67 15.99
C GLN A 560 -13.30 -10.16 16.28
N PRO A 561 -14.15 -9.70 17.21
CA PRO A 561 -14.28 -8.28 17.51
C PRO A 561 -13.01 -7.70 18.14
N GLU A 562 -12.63 -6.50 17.70
CA GLU A 562 -11.55 -5.71 18.31
C GLU A 562 -12.00 -5.20 19.70
N LYS A 563 -11.17 -5.41 20.73
CA LYS A 563 -11.45 -5.01 22.11
C LYS A 563 -10.31 -4.17 22.68
N GLU A 564 -10.66 -3.22 23.54
CA GLU A 564 -9.71 -2.49 24.40
C GLU A 564 -9.71 -3.15 25.78
N ILE A 565 -8.52 -3.46 26.29
CA ILE A 565 -8.26 -4.07 27.60
C ILE A 565 -7.61 -2.99 28.46
N ILE A 566 -8.29 -2.57 29.51
CA ILE A 566 -7.85 -1.52 30.41
C ILE A 566 -7.49 -2.14 31.76
N TRP A 567 -6.24 -1.97 32.18
CA TRP A 567 -5.75 -2.40 33.48
C TRP A 567 -5.67 -1.22 34.44
N PHE A 568 -6.23 -1.42 35.62
CA PHE A 568 -6.11 -0.51 36.75
C PHE A 568 -5.41 -1.24 37.89
N ILE A 569 -4.23 -0.77 38.28
CA ILE A 569 -3.60 -1.20 39.54
C ILE A 569 -4.01 -0.20 40.61
N THR A 570 -4.79 -0.65 41.57
CA THR A 570 -5.40 0.22 42.58
C THR A 570 -5.38 -0.42 43.96
N GLY A 571 -5.61 0.38 45.01
CA GLY A 571 -5.71 -0.15 46.37
C GLY A 571 -6.98 -0.98 46.54
N THR A 572 -6.92 -2.01 47.39
CA THR A 572 -8.08 -2.86 47.72
C THR A 572 -9.33 -2.06 48.11
N HIS A 573 -9.16 -0.97 48.87
CA HIS A 573 -10.24 -0.10 49.36
C HIS A 573 -11.08 0.60 48.27
N VAL A 574 -10.55 0.83 47.07
CA VAL A 574 -11.24 1.50 45.95
C VAL A 574 -11.64 0.56 44.82
N SER A 575 -11.27 -0.73 44.92
CA SER A 575 -11.52 -1.73 43.88
C SER A 575 -13.01 -1.97 43.58
N LYS A 576 -13.82 -2.18 44.63
CA LYS A 576 -15.27 -2.39 44.54
C LYS A 576 -16.02 -1.19 43.96
N PRO A 577 -15.78 0.07 44.43
CA PRO A 577 -16.36 1.26 43.82
C PRO A 577 -16.09 1.40 42.32
N ILE A 578 -14.85 1.13 41.88
CA ILE A 578 -14.47 1.21 40.47
C ILE A 578 -15.23 0.17 39.64
N ALA A 579 -15.21 -1.10 40.07
CA ALA A 579 -15.86 -2.19 39.33
C ALA A 579 -17.38 -1.98 39.20
N ASN A 580 -18.05 -1.55 40.28
CA ASN A 580 -19.48 -1.27 40.26
C ASN A 580 -19.83 -0.11 39.32
N SER A 581 -19.04 0.96 39.31
CA SER A 581 -19.30 2.11 38.43
C SER A 581 -19.11 1.76 36.96
N LEU A 582 -18.12 0.93 36.65
CA LEU A 582 -17.89 0.44 35.29
C LEU A 582 -19.04 -0.44 34.78
N LEU A 583 -19.50 -1.40 35.59
CA LEU A 583 -20.59 -2.31 35.21
C LEU A 583 -21.96 -1.62 35.11
N ASN A 584 -22.16 -0.51 35.84
CA ASN A 584 -23.43 0.21 35.87
C ASN A 584 -23.49 1.39 34.88
N ASP A 585 -22.39 1.74 34.19
CA ASP A 585 -22.44 2.79 33.16
C ASP A 585 -23.28 2.30 31.96
N PRO A 586 -24.36 3.02 31.58
CA PRO A 586 -25.28 2.56 30.54
C PRO A 586 -24.60 2.35 29.18
N LEU A 587 -23.62 3.19 28.85
CA LEU A 587 -22.95 3.19 27.55
C LEU A 587 -21.92 2.04 27.49
N LEU A 588 -21.19 1.81 28.58
CA LEU A 588 -20.26 0.67 28.68
C LEU A 588 -20.98 -0.68 28.73
N ASN A 589 -22.16 -0.74 29.34
CA ASN A 589 -22.93 -1.98 29.45
C ASN A 589 -23.70 -2.30 28.15
N GLN A 590 -24.30 -1.32 27.48
CA GLN A 590 -25.09 -1.54 26.26
C GLN A 590 -24.26 -1.53 24.97
N ASP A 591 -23.43 -0.51 24.75
CA ASP A 591 -22.62 -0.41 23.53
C ASP A 591 -21.22 -1.01 23.70
N GLY A 592 -20.71 -1.07 24.94
CA GLY A 592 -19.34 -1.50 25.24
C GLY A 592 -19.13 -2.97 25.54
N GLU A 593 -20.19 -3.71 25.86
CA GLU A 593 -20.13 -5.10 26.33
C GLU A 593 -19.06 -5.31 27.41
N ILE A 594 -19.05 -4.43 28.40
CA ILE A 594 -17.98 -4.40 29.38
C ILE A 594 -17.88 -5.71 30.19
N MET A 595 -16.69 -6.29 30.21
CA MET A 595 -16.32 -7.38 31.10
C MET A 595 -15.30 -6.87 32.11
N VAL A 596 -15.55 -7.08 33.40
CA VAL A 596 -14.64 -6.65 34.46
C VAL A 596 -14.15 -7.87 35.23
N PHE A 597 -12.83 -8.05 35.23
CA PHE A 597 -12.13 -9.07 36.01
C PHE A 597 -11.32 -8.39 37.11
N ILE A 598 -11.26 -9.03 38.27
CA ILE A 598 -10.52 -8.53 39.43
C ILE A 598 -9.57 -9.63 39.89
N SER A 599 -8.27 -9.31 39.97
CA SER A 599 -7.23 -10.21 40.46
C SER A 599 -6.42 -9.55 41.57
N PRO A 600 -6.15 -10.23 42.70
CA PRO A 600 -5.12 -9.80 43.64
C PRO A 600 -3.78 -9.62 42.92
N THR A 601 -2.98 -8.61 43.28
CA THR A 601 -1.71 -8.31 42.59
C THR A 601 -0.70 -7.62 43.50
N GLU A 602 0.59 -7.92 43.34
CA GLU A 602 1.68 -7.21 44.02
C GLU A 602 2.14 -6.05 43.15
N ALA A 603 2.19 -4.84 43.70
CA ALA A 603 2.61 -3.65 42.95
C ALA A 603 3.95 -3.13 43.48
N MET A 604 5.00 -3.22 42.66
CA MET A 604 6.28 -2.57 42.97
C MET A 604 6.21 -1.09 42.59
N VAL A 605 5.94 -0.22 43.56
CA VAL A 605 5.92 1.24 43.34
C VAL A 605 7.35 1.77 43.31
N ARG A 606 7.91 1.96 42.11
CA ARG A 606 9.19 2.66 41.94
C ARG A 606 8.92 4.15 41.75
N SER A 607 8.96 4.94 42.81
CA SER A 607 9.07 6.40 42.70
C SER A 607 10.45 6.74 42.14
N PHE A 608 10.53 7.24 40.91
CA PHE A 608 11.74 7.82 40.33
C PHE A 608 12.06 9.19 40.95
N THR A 609 12.19 9.27 42.28
CA THR A 609 12.71 10.45 42.99
C THR A 609 13.27 10.04 44.35
N THR A 610 14.35 9.26 44.37
CA THR A 610 15.38 9.25 45.44
C THR A 610 16.49 8.27 45.08
N ILE A 611 17.45 8.73 44.28
CA ILE A 611 18.84 8.29 44.41
C ILE A 611 19.59 9.53 44.88
N ASN A 612 19.49 9.82 46.17
CA ASN A 612 20.50 10.53 46.94
C ASN A 612 20.55 9.79 48.26
N VAL A 613 21.35 8.72 48.26
CA VAL A 613 21.78 8.05 49.49
C VAL A 613 22.69 9.05 50.19
N THR A 614 22.14 9.79 51.16
CA THR A 614 22.93 10.39 52.22
C THR A 614 23.50 9.25 53.05
N ASN A 615 24.81 9.04 52.92
CA ASN A 615 25.60 8.31 53.90
C ASN A 615 25.53 9.09 55.23
N ASP A 616 24.67 8.67 56.14
CA ASP A 616 24.81 8.94 57.57
C ASP A 616 24.90 7.59 58.27
N ALA A 617 26.11 7.02 58.22
CA ALA A 617 26.56 6.06 59.21
C ALA A 617 27.42 6.83 60.20
N ASP A 618 26.76 7.52 61.14
CA ASP A 618 27.41 8.05 62.33
C ASP A 618 26.44 7.96 63.52
N GLN A 619 26.99 7.48 64.65
CA GLN A 619 26.43 7.39 66.01
C GLN A 619 25.61 6.10 66.31
N ALA A 620 26.25 5.08 66.90
CA ALA A 620 26.42 4.84 68.36
C ALA A 620 25.14 4.23 68.96
N THR A 621 25.11 3.01 69.51
CA THR A 621 25.95 2.39 70.55
C THR A 621 25.71 0.88 70.55
#